data_AF-A0A9P0D365-F1
#
_entry.id   AF-A0A9P0D365-F1
#
_cell.length_a   1.000
_cell.length_b   1.000
_cell.length_c   1.000
_cell.angle_alpha   90.00
_cell.angle_beta   90.00
_cell.angle_gamma   90.00
#
_symmetry.space_group_name_H-M   'P 1'
#
loop_
_entity.id
_entity.type
_entity.pdbx_description
1 polymer ?
#
loop_
_entity_poly.entity_id
_entity_poly.type
_entity_poly.pdbx_seq_one_letter_code
_entity_poly.pdbx_strand_id
1 'polypeptide(L)'
;MRYISAFDYESSRFKIITLPASNRVDLVYHFQTHYGAKYDIKVSTNFPGSKATEAVTYKVPNFLQPYKVRVTSNPEAGAFMIYWQEPYLPYFIDRLYYEVYIYRGFNISTDYEKYYVTRPVLVYKGNESLYTFSIGSVSYDGQYRSLLTDPIVADIYGEVHELNI
;
A
#
# COMPACT_ATOMS: atom_id res chain seq x y z
N MET A 1 36.51 -6.73 -7.16
CA MET A 1 35.42 -6.48 -6.17
C MET A 1 34.41 -5.56 -6.86
N ARG A 2 33.11 -5.82 -6.75
CA ARG A 2 32.07 -4.98 -7.38
C ARG A 2 31.26 -4.31 -6.26
N TYR A 3 30.74 -3.12 -6.50
CA TYR A 3 29.88 -2.40 -5.56
C TYR A 3 28.50 -2.20 -6.18
N ILE A 4 27.48 -2.41 -5.36
CA ILE A 4 26.12 -1.96 -5.64
C ILE A 4 25.83 -0.84 -4.65
N SER A 5 25.43 0.31 -5.16
CA SER A 5 24.88 1.38 -4.34
C SER A 5 23.42 1.57 -4.63
N ALA A 6 22.60 1.54 -3.59
CA ALA A 6 21.18 1.85 -3.65
C ALA A 6 20.91 3.11 -2.83
N PHE A 7 20.35 4.14 -3.48
CA PHE A 7 19.84 5.32 -2.79
C PHE A 7 18.34 5.16 -2.60
N ASP A 8 17.89 5.21 -1.35
CA ASP A 8 16.49 5.16 -0.96
C ASP A 8 15.93 6.59 -0.88
N TYR A 9 14.95 6.89 -1.72
CA TYR A 9 14.33 8.21 -1.76
C TYR A 9 13.51 8.52 -0.51
N GLU A 10 12.85 7.53 0.09
CA GLU A 10 11.94 7.75 1.21
C GLU A 10 12.71 8.00 2.51
N SER A 11 13.76 7.23 2.74
CA SER A 11 14.59 7.39 3.94
C SER A 11 15.74 8.37 3.75
N SER A 12 16.00 8.83 2.52
CA SER A 12 17.19 9.60 2.14
C SER A 12 18.50 8.91 2.54
N ARG A 13 18.47 7.57 2.69
CA ARG A 13 19.63 6.77 3.09
C ARG A 13 20.31 6.16 1.88
N PHE A 14 21.62 6.02 2.00
CA PHE A 14 22.44 5.36 1.01
C PHE A 14 22.92 4.02 1.56
N LYS A 15 22.72 2.95 0.80
CA LYS A 15 23.22 1.62 1.13
C LYS A 15 24.29 1.24 0.11
N ILE A 16 25.52 1.07 0.60
CA ILE A 16 26.64 0.55 -0.19
C ILE A 16 26.81 -0.92 0.17
N ILE A 17 26.75 -1.76 -0.85
CA ILE A 17 26.98 -3.20 -0.74
C ILE A 17 28.27 -3.51 -1.49
N THR A 18 29.20 -4.13 -0.78
CA THR A 18 30.44 -4.64 -1.36
C THR A 18 30.29 -6.11 -1.68
N LEU A 19 30.48 -6.48 -2.95
CA LEU A 19 30.39 -7.85 -3.41
C LEU A 19 31.80 -8.44 -3.57
N PRO A 20 32.00 -9.71 -3.16
CA PRO A 20 33.28 -10.38 -3.31
C PRO A 20 33.70 -10.45 -4.78
N ALA A 21 35.01 -10.60 -5.02
CA ALA A 21 35.51 -10.81 -6.37
C ALA A 21 34.92 -12.12 -6.94
N SER A 22 34.42 -12.07 -8.18
CA SER A 22 33.86 -13.22 -8.87
C SER A 22 34.33 -13.19 -10.32
N ASN A 23 34.72 -14.37 -10.83
CA ASN A 23 35.03 -14.59 -12.24
C ASN A 23 33.76 -14.90 -13.06
N ARG A 24 32.59 -14.94 -12.42
CA ARG A 24 31.32 -15.12 -13.12
C ARG A 24 30.92 -13.83 -13.84
N VAL A 25 30.43 -14.00 -15.06
CA VAL A 25 29.93 -12.90 -15.89
C VAL A 25 28.64 -12.34 -15.28
N ASP A 26 27.78 -13.24 -14.79
CA ASP A 26 26.53 -12.91 -14.11
C ASP A 26 26.70 -12.84 -12.59
N LEU A 27 26.21 -11.76 -12.00
CA LEU A 27 26.20 -11.54 -10.56
C LEU A 27 24.82 -11.03 -10.14
N VAL A 28 24.15 -11.82 -9.31
CA VAL A 28 22.84 -11.46 -8.73
C VAL A 28 23.05 -11.19 -7.25
N TYR A 29 22.52 -10.06 -6.78
CA TYR A 29 22.52 -9.72 -5.36
C TYR A 29 21.10 -9.35 -4.92
N HIS A 30 20.63 -10.01 -3.88
CA HIS A 30 19.34 -9.70 -3.25
C HIS A 30 19.59 -8.79 -2.05
N PHE A 31 18.82 -7.72 -1.93
CA PHE A 31 18.81 -6.87 -0.76
C PHE A 31 17.38 -6.67 -0.26
N GLN A 32 17.24 -6.52 1.06
CA GLN A 32 15.95 -6.23 1.67
C GLN A 32 15.44 -4.85 1.23
N THR A 33 14.19 -4.81 0.81
CA THR A 33 13.45 -3.62 0.38
C THR A 33 12.24 -3.38 1.29
N HIS A 34 11.72 -2.16 1.29
CA HIS A 34 10.45 -1.83 1.94
C HIS A 34 9.36 -1.60 0.88
N TYR A 35 8.12 -1.97 1.20
CA TYR A 35 6.99 -1.72 0.30
C TYR A 35 6.81 -0.22 0.03
N GLY A 36 6.46 0.14 -1.20
CA GLY A 36 6.29 1.54 -1.64
C GLY A 36 7.60 2.29 -1.93
N ALA A 37 8.72 1.84 -1.35
CA ALA A 37 10.02 2.49 -1.49
C ALA A 37 10.49 2.60 -2.94
N LYS A 38 11.25 3.65 -3.21
CA LYS A 38 11.87 3.92 -4.51
C LYS A 38 13.38 3.92 -4.35
N TYR A 39 14.07 3.12 -5.16
CA TYR A 39 15.52 2.99 -5.13
C TYR A 39 16.14 3.45 -6.45
N ASP A 40 17.16 4.30 -6.38
CA ASP A 40 18.10 4.47 -7.47
C ASP A 40 19.29 3.55 -7.28
N ILE A 41 19.45 2.61 -8.23
CA ILE A 41 20.47 1.58 -8.18
C ILE A 41 21.58 1.94 -9.16
N LYS A 42 22.81 2.02 -8.66
CA LYS A 42 24.03 2.17 -9.46
C LYS A 42 24.98 1.03 -9.16
N VAL A 43 25.71 0.59 -10.18
CA VAL A 43 26.71 -0.47 -10.06
C VAL A 43 28.07 0.08 -10.46
N SER A 44 29.11 -0.26 -9.71
CA SER A 44 30.48 0.11 -10.06
C SER A 44 31.44 -1.04 -9.76
N THR A 45 32.65 -0.96 -10.31
CA THR A 45 33.73 -1.89 -9.97
C THR A 45 34.75 -1.21 -9.07
N ASN A 46 35.56 -1.99 -8.37
CA ASN A 46 36.67 -1.46 -7.57
C ASN A 46 37.93 -1.14 -8.37
N PHE A 47 37.86 -1.17 -9.71
CA PHE A 47 39.00 -0.82 -10.55
C PHE A 47 39.27 0.69 -10.46
N PRO A 48 40.52 1.14 -10.25
CA PRO A 48 40.85 2.56 -10.21
C PRO A 48 40.35 3.30 -11.46
N GLY A 49 39.62 4.40 -11.27
CA GLY A 49 39.00 5.16 -12.37
C GLY A 49 37.68 4.58 -12.90
N SER A 50 37.16 3.49 -12.32
CA SER A 50 35.83 2.98 -12.65
C SER A 50 34.77 4.03 -12.37
N LYS A 51 33.93 4.29 -13.38
CA LYS A 51 32.70 5.08 -13.20
C LYS A 51 31.55 4.15 -12.78
N ALA A 52 30.62 4.67 -12.00
CA ALA A 52 29.37 3.99 -11.76
C ALA A 52 28.51 4.00 -13.04
N THR A 53 27.63 3.02 -13.17
CA THR A 53 26.58 3.04 -14.19
C THR A 53 25.66 4.25 -14.00
N GLU A 54 24.87 4.54 -15.02
CA GLU A 54 23.67 5.35 -14.86
C GLU A 54 22.75 4.73 -13.80
N ALA A 55 21.95 5.58 -13.15
CA ALA A 55 21.00 5.12 -12.14
C ALA A 55 19.83 4.42 -12.83
N VAL A 56 19.52 3.21 -12.38
CA VAL A 56 18.26 2.55 -12.70
C VAL A 56 17.31 2.73 -11.53
N THR A 57 16.19 3.39 -11.79
CA THR A 57 15.16 3.60 -10.78
C THR A 57 14.25 2.38 -10.70
N TYR A 58 14.11 1.80 -9.51
CA TYR A 58 13.17 0.73 -9.22
C TYR A 58 12.17 1.18 -8.15
N LYS A 59 10.87 1.03 -8.44
CA LYS A 59 9.79 1.27 -7.48
C LYS A 59 9.31 -0.08 -6.95
N VAL A 60 9.45 -0.28 -5.65
CA VAL A 60 8.91 -1.46 -4.97
C VAL A 60 7.38 -1.36 -5.00
N PRO A 61 6.65 -2.45 -5.29
CA PRO A 61 5.21 -2.47 -5.17
C PRO A 61 4.72 -1.96 -3.82
N ASN A 62 3.55 -1.35 -3.78
CA ASN A 62 2.92 -0.95 -2.53
C ASN A 62 2.52 -2.17 -1.70
N PHE A 63 2.32 -1.97 -0.41
CA PHE A 63 1.78 -3.02 0.45
C PHE A 63 0.36 -3.40 -0.01
N LEU A 64 0.00 -4.68 0.13
CA LEU A 64 -1.22 -5.24 -0.42
C LEU A 64 -2.45 -4.57 0.19
N GLN A 65 -3.36 -4.12 -0.66
CA GLN A 65 -4.63 -3.53 -0.26
C GLN A 65 -5.70 -4.61 -0.09
N PRO A 66 -6.73 -4.35 0.73
CA PRO A 66 -8.01 -5.04 0.60
C PRO A 66 -8.53 -5.01 -0.84
N TYR A 67 -9.27 -6.02 -1.26
CA TYR A 67 -9.79 -6.10 -2.63
C TYR A 67 -11.23 -6.61 -2.67
N LYS A 68 -11.90 -6.41 -3.81
CA LYS A 68 -13.34 -6.70 -3.99
C LYS A 68 -14.19 -6.10 -2.86
N VAL A 69 -13.94 -4.83 -2.58
CA VAL A 69 -14.77 -4.08 -1.63
C VAL A 69 -16.18 -4.01 -2.18
N ARG A 70 -17.17 -4.22 -1.31
CA ARG A 70 -18.58 -4.14 -1.63
C ARG A 70 -19.31 -3.40 -0.53
N VAL A 71 -20.32 -2.65 -0.93
CA VAL A 71 -21.22 -1.93 -0.02
C VAL A 71 -22.64 -2.35 -0.32
N THR A 72 -23.42 -2.61 0.72
CA THR A 72 -24.87 -2.84 0.63
C THR A 72 -25.58 -1.93 1.63
N SER A 73 -26.68 -1.31 1.22
CA SER A 73 -27.48 -0.46 2.09
C SER A 73 -28.67 -1.22 2.68
N ASN A 74 -29.11 -0.77 3.85
CA ASN A 74 -30.38 -1.14 4.47
C ASN A 74 -31.16 0.16 4.75
N PRO A 75 -32.10 0.52 3.86
CA PRO A 75 -32.90 1.75 4.00
C PRO A 75 -33.68 1.82 5.31
N GLU A 76 -34.24 0.71 5.78
CA GLU A 76 -35.07 0.66 6.99
C GLU A 76 -34.26 0.98 8.25
N ALA A 77 -33.00 0.55 8.28
CA ALA A 77 -32.09 0.77 9.41
C ALA A 77 -31.25 2.05 9.28
N GLY A 78 -31.23 2.70 8.12
CA GLY A 78 -30.32 3.82 7.84
C GLY A 78 -28.85 3.39 7.85
N ALA A 79 -28.56 2.15 7.42
CA ALA A 79 -27.27 1.52 7.64
C ALA A 79 -26.62 1.01 6.34
N PHE A 80 -25.30 1.01 6.33
CA PHE A 80 -24.45 0.49 5.27
C PHE A 80 -23.62 -0.66 5.82
N MET A 81 -23.57 -1.76 5.10
CA MET A 81 -22.66 -2.87 5.36
C MET A 81 -21.58 -2.87 4.31
N ILE A 82 -20.35 -2.64 4.75
CA ILE A 82 -19.14 -2.58 3.94
C ILE A 82 -18.36 -3.86 4.22
N TYR A 83 -17.96 -4.60 3.19
CA TYR A 83 -17.17 -5.82 3.34
C TYR A 83 -16.19 -6.00 2.19
N TRP A 84 -15.10 -6.74 2.42
CA TRP A 84 -14.01 -6.91 1.46
C TRP A 84 -13.35 -8.29 1.58
N GLN A 85 -12.41 -8.59 0.69
CA GLN A 85 -11.54 -9.76 0.80
C GLN A 85 -10.19 -9.37 1.36
N GLU A 86 -9.65 -10.24 2.23
CA GLU A 86 -8.34 -10.06 2.85
C GLU A 86 -7.22 -10.43 1.86
N PRO A 87 -6.18 -9.61 1.70
CA PRO A 87 -5.05 -9.95 0.83
C PRO A 87 -4.28 -11.15 1.38
N TYR A 88 -3.59 -11.88 0.49
CA TYR A 88 -2.67 -12.93 0.91
C TYR A 88 -1.51 -12.33 1.70
N LEU A 89 -1.34 -12.76 2.96
CA LEU A 89 -0.28 -12.24 3.81
C LEU A 89 1.00 -13.05 3.67
N PRO A 90 2.14 -12.39 3.41
CA PRO A 90 3.44 -13.03 3.58
C PRO A 90 3.61 -13.54 5.02
N TYR A 91 4.33 -14.66 5.18
CA TYR A 91 4.53 -15.32 6.48
C TYR A 91 5.19 -14.46 7.56
N PHE A 92 5.87 -13.37 7.19
CA PHE A 92 6.52 -12.45 8.11
C PHE A 92 5.57 -11.38 8.67
N ILE A 93 4.32 -11.31 8.18
CA ILE A 93 3.28 -10.43 8.69
C ILE A 93 2.30 -11.29 9.50
N ASP A 94 2.32 -11.12 10.82
CA ASP A 94 1.48 -11.91 11.72
C ASP A 94 -0.01 -11.55 11.57
N ARG A 95 -0.36 -10.26 11.76
CA ARG A 95 -1.76 -9.81 11.77
C ARG A 95 -1.93 -8.44 11.14
N LEU A 96 -3.12 -8.26 10.54
CA LEU A 96 -3.59 -6.97 10.03
C LEU A 96 -4.83 -6.49 10.79
N TYR A 97 -4.99 -5.17 10.87
CA TYR A 97 -6.27 -4.52 11.07
C TYR A 97 -6.56 -3.60 9.88
N TYR A 98 -7.81 -3.17 9.76
CA TYR A 98 -8.28 -2.34 8.67
C TYR A 98 -8.65 -0.96 9.17
N GLU A 99 -8.40 0.02 8.32
CA GLU A 99 -8.80 1.40 8.49
C GLU A 99 -9.90 1.70 7.48
N VAL A 100 -11.10 1.97 7.95
CA VAL A 100 -12.23 2.32 7.08
C VAL A 100 -12.45 3.82 7.17
N TYR A 101 -12.26 4.49 6.04
CA TYR A 101 -12.48 5.91 5.85
C TYR A 101 -13.86 6.11 5.25
N ILE A 102 -14.66 6.96 5.90
CA ILE A 102 -16.05 7.22 5.53
C ILE A 102 -16.22 8.72 5.33
N TYR A 103 -16.52 9.13 4.11
CA TYR A 103 -16.74 10.52 3.73
C TYR A 103 -18.23 10.75 3.48
N ARG A 104 -18.71 11.94 3.81
CA ARG A 104 -20.10 12.33 3.52
C ARG A 104 -20.22 12.74 2.06
N GLY A 105 -21.23 12.21 1.37
CA GLY A 105 -21.43 12.45 -0.06
C GLY A 105 -20.33 11.81 -0.93
N PHE A 106 -20.06 12.42 -2.09
CA PHE A 106 -19.08 11.94 -3.09
C PHE A 106 -17.69 12.56 -2.97
N ASN A 107 -17.53 13.59 -2.12
CA ASN A 107 -16.31 14.40 -2.10
C ASN A 107 -15.33 13.89 -1.04
N ILE A 108 -14.30 13.17 -1.48
CA ILE A 108 -13.22 12.66 -0.62
C ILE A 108 -12.29 13.74 -0.04
N SER A 109 -12.44 15.00 -0.45
CA SER A 109 -11.72 16.14 0.13
C SER A 109 -12.41 16.69 1.39
N THR A 110 -13.57 16.15 1.77
CA THR A 110 -14.31 16.53 2.97
C THR A 110 -13.78 15.80 4.21
N ASP A 111 -14.22 16.25 5.39
CA ASP A 111 -13.95 15.56 6.64
C ASP A 111 -14.46 14.11 6.60
N TYR A 112 -13.65 13.20 7.13
CA TYR A 112 -13.95 11.78 7.17
C TYR A 112 -14.05 11.26 8.60
N GLU A 113 -14.86 10.23 8.76
CA GLU A 113 -14.83 9.37 9.94
C GLU A 113 -13.88 8.19 9.67
N LYS A 114 -13.09 7.82 10.68
CA LYS A 114 -12.15 6.71 10.57
C LYS A 114 -12.44 5.65 11.62
N TYR A 115 -12.63 4.42 11.15
CA TYR A 115 -12.87 3.25 12.00
C TYR A 115 -11.74 2.25 11.88
N TYR A 116 -11.45 1.56 12.98
CA TYR A 116 -10.47 0.49 13.04
C TYR A 116 -11.18 -0.83 13.29
N VAL A 117 -11.03 -1.80 12.38
CA VAL A 117 -11.68 -3.12 12.50
C VAL A 117 -10.71 -4.24 12.24
N THR A 118 -10.89 -5.38 12.90
CA THR A 118 -10.03 -6.56 12.75
C THR A 118 -10.62 -7.62 11.83
N ARG A 119 -11.86 -7.41 11.37
CA ARG A 119 -12.59 -8.30 10.46
C ARG A 119 -12.87 -7.56 9.16
N PRO A 120 -13.03 -8.27 8.03
CA PRO A 120 -13.23 -7.66 6.73
C PRO A 120 -14.68 -7.18 6.50
N VAL A 121 -15.26 -6.56 7.52
CA VAL A 121 -16.65 -6.07 7.52
C VAL A 121 -16.81 -4.93 8.52
N LEU A 122 -17.58 -3.92 8.14
CA LEU A 122 -18.05 -2.84 9.00
C LEU A 122 -19.53 -2.57 8.71
N VAL A 123 -20.32 -2.38 9.77
CA VAL A 123 -21.67 -1.81 9.66
C VAL A 123 -21.61 -0.36 10.12
N TYR A 124 -21.92 0.56 9.23
CA TYR A 124 -21.95 1.98 9.49
C TYR A 124 -23.39 2.49 9.47
N LYS A 125 -23.80 3.21 10.50
CA LYS A 125 -25.11 3.87 10.56
C LYS A 125 -24.92 5.36 10.33
N GLY A 126 -25.41 5.84 9.19
CA GLY A 126 -25.29 7.22 8.77
C GLY A 126 -26.59 8.00 8.99
N ASN A 127 -26.50 9.32 8.97
CA ASN A 127 -27.66 10.22 8.97
C ASN A 127 -27.90 10.84 7.59
N GLU A 128 -26.95 10.70 6.66
CA GLU A 128 -27.06 11.17 5.29
C GLU A 128 -27.52 10.06 4.35
N SER A 129 -27.99 10.43 3.17
CA SER A 129 -28.39 9.47 2.14
C SER A 129 -27.24 8.95 1.29
N LEU A 130 -26.05 9.56 1.34
CA LEU A 130 -24.94 9.28 0.44
C LEU A 130 -23.59 9.32 1.18
N TYR A 131 -22.76 8.29 0.98
CA TYR A 131 -21.44 8.18 1.58
C TYR A 131 -20.42 7.61 0.61
N THR A 132 -19.16 7.93 0.83
CA THR A 132 -18.01 7.33 0.13
C THR A 132 -17.16 6.54 1.12
N PHE A 133 -16.74 5.35 0.71
CA PHE A 133 -16.00 4.40 1.54
C PHE A 133 -14.65 4.05 0.90
N SER A 134 -13.59 4.09 1.70
CA SER A 134 -12.26 3.64 1.31
C SER A 134 -11.62 2.84 2.44
N ILE A 135 -10.97 1.72 2.10
CA ILE A 135 -10.41 0.81 3.10
C ILE A 135 -8.89 0.73 2.93
N GLY A 136 -8.16 0.84 4.01
CA GLY A 136 -6.73 0.52 4.10
C GLY A 136 -6.50 -0.67 5.02
N SER A 137 -5.34 -1.30 4.89
CA SER A 137 -4.88 -2.32 5.82
C SER A 137 -3.56 -1.91 6.46
N VAL A 138 -3.38 -2.29 7.72
CA VAL A 138 -2.19 -1.96 8.52
C VAL A 138 -1.77 -3.17 9.33
N SER A 139 -0.47 -3.45 9.38
CA SER A 139 0.07 -4.45 10.28
C SER A 139 -0.02 -3.99 11.74
N TYR A 140 -0.17 -4.94 12.65
CA TYR A 140 -0.27 -4.63 14.09
C TYR A 140 0.95 -3.91 14.65
N ASP A 141 2.13 -4.14 14.08
CA ASP A 141 3.37 -3.46 14.43
C ASP A 141 3.52 -2.07 13.76
N GLY A 142 2.57 -1.68 12.90
CA GLY A 142 2.55 -0.41 12.17
C GLY A 142 3.60 -0.28 11.06
N GLN A 143 4.41 -1.31 10.80
CA GLN A 143 5.49 -1.24 9.81
C GLN A 143 4.96 -1.27 8.36
N TYR A 144 3.81 -1.89 8.15
CA TYR A 144 3.20 -2.05 6.84
C TYR A 144 1.84 -1.38 6.83
N ARG A 145 1.64 -0.48 5.87
CA ARG A 145 0.37 0.21 5.64
C ARG A 145 0.11 0.24 4.15
N SER A 146 -1.05 -0.24 3.75
CA SER A 146 -1.46 -0.19 2.35
C SER A 146 -1.91 1.22 1.97
N LEU A 147 -1.96 1.50 0.67
CA LEU A 147 -2.79 2.60 0.21
C LEU A 147 -4.27 2.26 0.48
N LEU A 148 -5.13 3.27 0.38
CA LEU A 148 -6.57 3.07 0.40
C LEU A 148 -7.03 2.44 -0.92
N THR A 149 -8.07 1.61 -0.85
CA THR A 149 -8.79 1.13 -2.03
C THR A 149 -9.44 2.29 -2.77
N ASP A 150 -9.74 2.06 -4.05
CA ASP A 150 -10.55 2.96 -4.85
C ASP A 150 -11.86 3.29 -4.10
N PRO A 151 -12.28 4.56 -4.05
CA PRO A 151 -13.43 4.93 -3.25
C PRO A 151 -14.74 4.42 -3.85
N ILE A 152 -15.56 3.83 -3.00
CA ILE A 152 -16.90 3.36 -3.38
C ILE A 152 -17.93 4.31 -2.82
N VAL A 153 -18.70 4.92 -3.70
CA VAL A 153 -19.86 5.73 -3.34
C VAL A 153 -21.06 4.79 -3.22
N ALA A 154 -21.82 4.91 -2.14
CA ALA A 154 -23.08 4.22 -1.99
C ALA A 154 -24.14 5.15 -1.43
N ASP A 155 -25.35 5.04 -1.97
CA ASP A 155 -26.53 5.69 -1.42
C ASP A 155 -27.34 4.74 -0.54
N ILE A 156 -28.24 5.33 0.26
CA ILE A 156 -29.09 4.57 1.17
C ILE A 156 -30.12 3.70 0.42
N TYR A 157 -30.35 3.95 -0.87
CA TYR A 157 -31.32 3.24 -1.71
C TYR A 157 -30.71 2.02 -2.43
N GLY A 158 -29.39 1.84 -2.36
CA GLY A 158 -28.69 0.67 -2.88
C GLY A 158 -27.91 0.91 -4.17
N GLU A 159 -27.86 2.15 -4.66
CA GLU A 159 -26.98 2.51 -5.77
C GLU A 159 -25.54 2.57 -5.29
N VAL A 160 -24.64 1.91 -6.03
CA VAL A 160 -23.22 1.82 -5.71
C VAL A 160 -22.39 2.07 -6.96
N HIS A 161 -21.38 2.93 -6.85
CA HIS A 161 -20.47 3.26 -7.96
C HIS A 161 -19.05 3.50 -7.45
N GLU A 162 -18.06 3.00 -8.19
CA GLU A 162 -16.64 3.25 -7.95
C GLU A 162 -16.24 4.61 -8.53
N LEU A 163 -15.53 5.42 -7.76
CA LEU A 163 -14.88 6.62 -8.26
C LEU A 163 -13.52 6.24 -8.85
N ASN A 164 -13.38 6.41 -10.16
CA ASN A 164 -12.06 6.38 -10.79
C ASN A 164 -11.36 7.72 -10.53
N ILE A 165 -10.22 7.70 -9.85
CA ILE A 165 -9.44 8.88 -9.46
C ILE A 165 -8.04 8.80 -10.04
#